data_AF-A0A7W4IDZ8-F1
#
_entry.id   AF-A0A7W4IDZ8-F1
#
_cell.length_a   1.000
_cell.length_b   1.000
_cell.length_c   1.000
_cell.angle_alpha   90.00
_cell.angle_beta   90.00
_cell.angle_gamma   90.00
#
_symmetry.space_group_name_H-M   'P 1'
#
loop_
_entity.id
_entity.type
_entity.pdbx_description
1 polymer ?
#
loop_
_entity_poly.entity_id
_entity_poly.type
_entity_poly.pdbx_seq_one_letter_code
_entity_poly.pdbx_strand_id
1 'polypeptide(L)'
;MSAITEIDKRYLEKILGMQSGYVLDYSDTTFQEFFTRYGIEIHSQKYQTYGSSKARKMRAFWEKEPNAIVGQVLDEMLGVYEVNCLLNGNQPDAVILEQSRKVVARLTGKPLAAKTMSAEETFLQSEFSIPNLQKLPVEGAVASIIECRLKEAQATMSAKAYLSTIFLCGSVLEAVLLGAAQKEPARFNRSPSCPKTTEGKPKLFHDWTLSQLIDVSCEIGLLKPDVQKFSHGLRDFRNYIHPYAQMLSRFSPDKHTATLCFQTLKAALASVAGERA
;
A
#
# COMPACT_ATOMS: atom_id res chain seq x y z
N MET A 1 -37.18 -4.16 -8.59
CA MET A 1 -36.32 -5.28 -8.17
C MET A 1 -34.88 -4.92 -8.48
N SER A 2 -34.00 -5.02 -7.48
CA SER A 2 -32.59 -4.72 -7.66
C SER A 2 -31.82 -5.92 -8.20
N ALA A 3 -30.71 -5.65 -8.89
CA ALA A 3 -29.79 -6.66 -9.43
C ALA A 3 -28.74 -7.10 -8.38
N ILE A 4 -29.20 -7.40 -7.17
CA ILE A 4 -28.37 -7.97 -6.09
C ILE A 4 -28.34 -9.49 -6.25
N THR A 5 -27.16 -10.05 -6.43
CA THR A 5 -26.92 -11.50 -6.52
C THR A 5 -26.81 -12.13 -5.13
N GLU A 6 -26.87 -13.45 -5.05
CA GLU A 6 -26.69 -14.19 -3.79
C GLU A 6 -25.31 -13.94 -3.15
N ILE A 7 -24.27 -13.74 -3.96
CA ILE A 7 -22.92 -13.39 -3.49
C ILE A 7 -22.94 -12.02 -2.83
N ASP A 8 -23.60 -11.04 -3.45
CA ASP A 8 -23.72 -9.68 -2.91
C ASP A 8 -24.48 -9.69 -1.58
N LYS A 9 -25.58 -10.47 -1.49
CA LYS A 9 -26.35 -10.62 -0.24
C LYS A 9 -25.44 -11.08 0.90
N ARG A 10 -24.51 -12.02 0.67
CA ARG A 10 -23.59 -12.49 1.73
C ARG A 10 -22.66 -11.40 2.25
N TYR A 11 -22.10 -10.56 1.37
CA TYR A 11 -21.25 -9.44 1.78
C TYR A 11 -22.08 -8.39 2.55
N LEU A 12 -23.24 -8.01 2.01
CA LEU A 12 -24.12 -7.01 2.61
C LEU A 12 -24.67 -7.48 3.97
N GLU A 13 -25.11 -8.73 4.09
CA GLU A 13 -25.61 -9.26 5.36
C GLU A 13 -24.52 -9.35 6.43
N LYS A 14 -23.28 -9.66 6.03
CA LYS A 14 -22.16 -9.70 6.94
C LYS A 14 -21.82 -8.31 7.48
N ILE A 15 -21.71 -7.31 6.60
CA ILE A 15 -21.32 -5.94 7.00
C ILE A 15 -22.43 -5.22 7.78
N LEU A 16 -23.68 -5.48 7.41
CA LEU A 16 -24.85 -4.91 8.09
C LEU A 16 -25.26 -5.68 9.35
N GLY A 17 -24.55 -6.76 9.73
CA GLY A 17 -24.83 -7.51 10.96
C GLY A 17 -26.19 -8.24 10.95
N MET A 18 -26.64 -8.73 9.79
CA MET A 18 -28.02 -9.21 9.58
C MET A 18 -28.30 -10.66 10.02
N GLN A 19 -27.29 -11.38 10.49
CA GLN A 19 -27.38 -12.81 10.80
C GLN A 19 -28.35 -13.13 11.95
N SER A 20 -28.48 -12.23 12.93
CA SER A 20 -29.35 -12.38 14.10
C SER A 20 -30.69 -11.64 13.98
N GLY A 21 -30.99 -11.08 12.80
CA GLY A 21 -32.24 -10.34 12.55
C GLY A 21 -32.16 -8.82 12.76
N TYR A 22 -31.02 -8.33 13.26
CA TYR A 22 -30.71 -6.90 13.40
C TYR A 22 -30.18 -6.31 12.08
N VAL A 23 -30.03 -4.98 12.03
CA VAL A 23 -29.35 -4.27 10.94
C VAL A 23 -28.58 -3.15 11.60
N LEU A 24 -27.24 -3.22 11.57
CA LEU A 24 -26.34 -2.33 12.32
C LEU A 24 -26.84 -2.16 13.78
N ASP A 25 -26.79 -0.94 14.31
CA ASP A 25 -27.24 -0.55 15.64
C ASP A 25 -28.67 0.04 15.65
N TYR A 26 -29.43 -0.09 14.56
CA TYR A 26 -30.76 0.49 14.46
C TYR A 26 -31.79 -0.17 15.40
N SER A 27 -32.52 0.66 16.14
CA SER A 27 -33.83 0.33 16.71
C SER A 27 -34.91 0.34 15.62
N ASP A 28 -36.11 -0.21 15.88
CA ASP A 28 -37.18 -0.16 14.88
C ASP A 28 -37.58 1.29 14.54
N THR A 29 -37.63 2.18 15.53
CA THR A 29 -37.90 3.61 15.33
C THR A 29 -36.85 4.27 14.44
N THR A 30 -35.57 4.14 14.77
CA THR A 30 -34.47 4.77 14.01
C THR A 30 -34.31 4.16 12.62
N PHE A 31 -34.64 2.86 12.46
CA PHE A 31 -34.69 2.21 11.15
C PHE A 31 -35.81 2.80 10.28
N GLN A 32 -37.01 3.01 10.84
CA GLN A 32 -38.11 3.65 10.12
C GLN A 32 -37.76 5.10 9.73
N GLU A 33 -37.19 5.87 10.66
CA GLU A 33 -36.74 7.25 10.38
C GLU A 33 -35.69 7.29 9.26
N PHE A 34 -34.72 6.38 9.28
CA PHE A 34 -33.69 6.26 8.26
C PHE A 34 -34.31 6.09 6.86
N PHE A 35 -35.22 5.13 6.70
CA PHE A 35 -35.89 4.84 5.42
C PHE A 35 -36.90 5.92 5.00
N THR A 36 -37.51 6.64 5.95
CA THR A 36 -38.46 7.72 5.65
C THR A 36 -37.80 8.85 4.85
N ARG A 37 -36.50 9.12 5.06
CA ARG A 37 -35.73 10.09 4.27
C ARG A 37 -35.63 9.73 2.79
N TYR A 38 -35.80 8.46 2.46
CA TYR A 38 -35.83 7.93 1.10
C TYR A 38 -37.26 7.73 0.56
N GLY A 39 -38.27 8.23 1.27
CA GLY A 39 -39.68 8.06 0.92
C GLY A 39 -40.19 6.62 1.09
N ILE A 40 -39.56 5.82 1.96
CA ILE A 40 -39.88 4.40 2.14
C ILE A 40 -40.46 4.15 3.54
N GLU A 41 -41.66 3.58 3.56
CA GLU A 41 -42.27 3.06 4.78
C GLU A 41 -41.84 1.59 5.00
N ILE A 42 -40.64 1.39 5.56
CA ILE A 42 -40.01 0.07 5.67
C ILE A 42 -40.77 -0.92 6.58
N HIS A 43 -41.67 -0.42 7.43
CA HIS A 43 -42.54 -1.25 8.26
C HIS A 43 -43.89 -1.60 7.63
N SER A 44 -44.22 -1.04 6.47
CA SER A 44 -45.45 -1.38 5.74
C SER A 44 -45.52 -2.87 5.37
N GLN A 45 -46.74 -3.36 5.12
CA GLN A 45 -46.98 -4.76 4.71
C GLN A 45 -46.17 -5.15 3.46
N LYS A 46 -45.80 -4.17 2.62
CA LYS A 46 -44.95 -4.33 1.45
C LYS A 46 -43.63 -5.05 1.78
N TYR A 47 -43.01 -4.82 2.93
CA TYR A 47 -41.70 -5.40 3.25
C TYR A 47 -41.76 -6.56 4.26
N GLN A 48 -42.95 -7.04 4.63
CA GLN A 48 -43.12 -8.12 5.61
C GLN A 48 -43.17 -9.53 4.99
N THR A 49 -42.75 -9.69 3.72
CA THR A 49 -42.84 -10.97 2.98
C THR A 49 -42.15 -12.14 3.69
N TYR A 50 -41.06 -11.88 4.42
CA TYR A 50 -40.30 -12.90 5.13
C TYR A 50 -40.49 -12.85 6.66
N GLY A 51 -41.35 -11.95 7.15
CA GLY A 51 -41.58 -11.67 8.57
C GLY A 51 -41.24 -10.23 8.97
N SER A 52 -41.29 -9.95 10.27
CA SER A 52 -41.29 -8.58 10.81
C SER A 52 -39.92 -8.03 11.26
N SER A 53 -38.86 -8.84 11.29
CA SER A 53 -37.53 -8.36 11.72
C SER A 53 -36.91 -7.38 10.71
N LYS A 54 -36.04 -6.48 11.18
CA LYS A 54 -35.35 -5.50 10.32
C LYS A 54 -34.58 -6.17 9.19
N ALA A 55 -33.84 -7.24 9.49
CA ALA A 55 -33.10 -7.96 8.45
C ALA A 55 -34.02 -8.57 7.38
N ARG A 56 -35.20 -9.10 7.77
CA ARG A 56 -36.18 -9.65 6.84
C ARG A 56 -36.83 -8.56 5.97
N LYS A 57 -37.16 -7.41 6.58
CA LYS A 57 -37.63 -6.22 5.87
C LYS A 57 -36.58 -5.68 4.89
N MET A 58 -35.32 -5.66 5.28
CA MET A 58 -34.20 -5.24 4.43
C MET A 58 -34.02 -6.15 3.20
N ARG A 59 -34.13 -7.48 3.37
CA ARG A 59 -34.13 -8.42 2.24
C ARG A 59 -35.31 -8.19 1.29
N ALA A 60 -36.51 -7.96 1.83
CA ALA A 60 -37.68 -7.64 1.02
C ALA A 60 -37.53 -6.29 0.28
N PHE A 61 -36.88 -5.31 0.92
CA PHE A 61 -36.55 -4.03 0.30
C PHE A 61 -35.63 -4.20 -0.90
N TRP A 62 -34.55 -4.98 -0.78
CA TRP A 62 -33.64 -5.29 -1.89
C TRP A 62 -34.37 -5.90 -3.09
N GLU A 63 -35.33 -6.79 -2.85
CA GLU A 63 -36.04 -7.48 -3.92
C GLU A 63 -37.15 -6.62 -4.56
N LYS A 64 -37.77 -5.73 -3.80
CA LYS A 64 -38.93 -4.97 -4.30
C LYS A 64 -38.53 -3.66 -4.96
N GLU A 65 -37.50 -2.99 -4.46
CA GLU A 65 -37.13 -1.67 -4.93
C GLU A 65 -36.19 -1.69 -6.16
N PRO A 66 -36.11 -0.58 -6.93
CA PRO A 66 -35.18 -0.46 -8.05
C PRO A 66 -33.72 -0.23 -7.61
N ASN A 67 -32.77 -0.52 -8.49
CA ASN A 67 -31.33 -0.37 -8.24
C ASN A 67 -30.94 0.99 -7.66
N ALA A 68 -31.51 2.08 -8.17
CA ALA A 68 -31.14 3.44 -7.78
C ALA A 68 -31.37 3.69 -6.28
N ILE A 69 -32.57 3.39 -5.77
CA ILE A 69 -32.91 3.63 -4.36
C ILE A 69 -32.22 2.62 -3.43
N VAL A 70 -32.10 1.35 -3.86
CA VAL A 70 -31.37 0.33 -3.10
C VAL A 70 -29.91 0.71 -2.97
N GLY A 71 -29.28 1.17 -4.05
CA GLY A 71 -27.90 1.65 -4.06
C GLY A 71 -27.70 2.85 -3.12
N GLN A 72 -28.58 3.85 -3.17
CA GLN A 72 -28.50 5.03 -2.30
C GLN A 72 -28.59 4.67 -0.80
N VAL A 73 -29.59 3.86 -0.44
CA VAL A 73 -29.79 3.39 0.95
C VAL A 73 -28.58 2.60 1.43
N LEU A 74 -28.07 1.67 0.61
CA LEU A 74 -26.89 0.87 0.97
C LEU A 74 -25.63 1.73 1.11
N ASP A 75 -25.43 2.73 0.26
CA ASP A 75 -24.28 3.64 0.33
C ASP A 75 -24.22 4.37 1.68
N GLU A 76 -25.35 4.94 2.11
CA GLU A 76 -25.41 5.63 3.41
C GLU A 76 -25.24 4.65 4.57
N MET A 77 -25.82 3.45 4.50
CA MET A 77 -25.64 2.42 5.55
C MET A 77 -24.19 1.94 5.67
N LEU A 78 -23.45 1.84 4.56
CA LEU A 78 -22.02 1.55 4.60
C LEU A 78 -21.24 2.68 5.29
N GLY A 79 -21.62 3.94 5.05
CA GLY A 79 -21.07 5.09 5.77
C GLY A 79 -21.37 5.04 7.28
N VAL A 80 -22.60 4.66 7.66
CA VAL A 80 -22.97 4.47 9.08
C VAL A 80 -22.15 3.34 9.71
N TYR A 81 -21.95 2.23 9.01
CA TYR A 81 -21.07 1.14 9.48
C TYR A 81 -19.65 1.63 9.78
N GLU A 82 -19.04 2.41 8.87
CA GLU A 82 -17.69 2.95 9.08
C GLU A 82 -17.62 3.91 10.28
N VAL A 83 -18.63 4.78 10.43
CA VAL A 83 -18.73 5.69 11.58
C VAL A 83 -18.91 4.90 12.87
N ASN A 84 -19.74 3.85 12.88
CA ASN A 84 -19.91 2.99 14.04
C ASN A 84 -18.61 2.26 14.42
N CYS A 85 -17.83 1.79 13.44
CA CYS A 85 -16.50 1.25 13.70
C CYS A 85 -15.60 2.29 14.36
N LEU A 86 -15.53 3.50 13.80
CA LEU A 86 -14.71 4.60 14.33
C LEU A 86 -15.11 4.97 15.77
N LEU A 87 -16.41 5.18 16.03
CA LEU A 87 -16.91 5.60 17.34
C LEU A 87 -16.73 4.51 18.41
N ASN A 88 -16.78 3.24 18.04
CA ASN A 88 -16.57 2.11 18.95
C ASN A 88 -15.10 1.69 19.08
N GLY A 89 -14.16 2.38 18.41
CA GLY A 89 -12.73 2.04 18.42
C GLY A 89 -12.39 0.74 17.67
N ASN A 90 -13.29 0.27 16.80
CA ASN A 90 -13.11 -0.94 16.00
C ASN A 90 -12.56 -0.60 14.61
N GLN A 91 -11.76 -1.49 14.02
CA GLN A 91 -11.34 -1.37 12.63
C GLN A 91 -12.40 -1.99 11.69
N PRO A 92 -12.82 -1.29 10.61
CA PRO A 92 -13.70 -1.86 9.60
C PRO A 92 -13.09 -3.11 8.94
N ASP A 93 -13.93 -4.07 8.58
CA ASP A 93 -13.51 -5.19 7.73
C ASP A 93 -13.28 -4.68 6.31
N ALA A 94 -12.04 -4.32 6.00
CA ALA A 94 -11.68 -3.69 4.73
C ALA A 94 -12.07 -4.53 3.51
N VAL A 95 -11.97 -5.86 3.60
CA VAL A 95 -12.28 -6.77 2.48
C VAL A 95 -13.78 -6.79 2.23
N ILE A 96 -14.58 -6.98 3.28
CA ILE A 96 -16.04 -7.03 3.15
C ILE A 96 -16.61 -5.66 2.76
N LEU A 97 -16.04 -4.58 3.30
CA LEU A 97 -16.42 -3.21 2.95
C LEU A 97 -16.15 -2.90 1.49
N GLU A 98 -14.97 -3.26 0.97
CA GLU A 98 -14.64 -3.06 -0.45
C GLU A 98 -15.59 -3.82 -1.37
N GLN A 99 -15.88 -5.10 -1.06
CA GLN A 99 -16.83 -5.89 -1.84
C GLN A 99 -18.24 -5.29 -1.78
N SER A 100 -18.69 -4.84 -0.62
CA SER A 100 -19.99 -4.19 -0.46
C SER A 100 -20.08 -2.88 -1.25
N ARG A 101 -19.01 -2.07 -1.26
CA ARG A 101 -18.93 -0.85 -2.08
C ARG A 101 -18.99 -1.14 -3.58
N LYS A 102 -18.40 -2.25 -4.06
CA LYS A 102 -18.53 -2.69 -5.46
C LYS A 102 -19.99 -2.98 -5.83
N VAL A 103 -20.76 -3.58 -4.92
CA VAL A 103 -22.20 -3.79 -5.12
C VAL A 103 -22.92 -2.44 -5.26
N VAL A 104 -22.69 -1.51 -4.34
CA VAL A 104 -23.31 -0.18 -4.35
C VAL A 104 -22.97 0.60 -5.62
N ALA A 105 -21.71 0.59 -6.05
CA ALA A 105 -21.27 1.24 -7.29
C ALA A 105 -22.01 0.66 -8.51
N ARG A 106 -22.16 -0.67 -8.58
CA ARG A 106 -22.90 -1.34 -9.64
C ARG A 106 -24.39 -0.97 -9.65
N LEU A 107 -25.01 -0.83 -8.49
CA LEU A 107 -26.44 -0.46 -8.36
C LEU A 107 -26.70 1.01 -8.68
N THR A 108 -25.80 1.91 -8.26
CA THR A 108 -25.95 3.36 -8.48
C THR A 108 -25.49 3.81 -9.86
N GLY A 109 -24.78 2.98 -10.61
CA GLY A 109 -24.17 3.35 -11.89
C GLY A 109 -23.07 4.40 -11.76
N LYS A 110 -22.67 4.74 -10.54
CA LYS A 110 -21.55 5.62 -10.25
C LYS A 110 -20.27 4.77 -10.25
N PRO A 111 -19.19 5.19 -10.93
CA PRO A 111 -17.90 4.59 -10.68
C PRO A 111 -17.62 4.67 -9.18
N LEU A 112 -17.02 3.62 -8.61
CA LEU A 112 -16.51 3.64 -7.23
C LEU A 112 -15.85 5.00 -7.04
N ALA A 113 -16.32 5.78 -6.07
CA ALA A 113 -15.61 6.98 -5.67
C ALA A 113 -14.18 6.52 -5.40
N ALA A 114 -13.26 6.87 -6.31
CA ALA A 114 -11.86 6.56 -6.16
C ALA A 114 -11.53 7.04 -4.76
N LYS A 115 -10.91 6.17 -3.97
CA LYS A 115 -10.36 6.49 -2.65
C LYS A 115 -9.92 7.95 -2.73
N THR A 116 -10.60 8.87 -2.04
CA THR A 116 -10.15 10.26 -2.01
C THR A 116 -8.87 10.19 -1.19
N MET A 117 -7.80 9.80 -1.86
CA MET A 117 -6.46 9.83 -1.33
C MET A 117 -6.29 11.25 -0.86
N SER A 118 -5.83 11.42 0.37
CA SER A 118 -5.52 12.76 0.81
C SER A 118 -4.55 13.39 -0.20
N ALA A 119 -4.57 14.72 -0.34
CA ALA A 119 -3.59 15.40 -1.19
C ALA A 119 -2.15 14.97 -0.84
N GLU A 120 -1.93 14.63 0.43
CA GLU A 120 -0.68 14.09 0.96
C GLU A 120 -0.36 12.68 0.43
N GLU A 121 -1.33 11.75 0.41
CA GLU A 121 -1.14 10.41 -0.16
C GLU A 121 -0.92 10.43 -1.68
N THR A 122 -1.63 11.33 -2.38
CA THR A 122 -1.49 11.50 -3.84
C THR A 122 -0.12 12.11 -4.18
N PHE A 123 0.30 13.10 -3.40
CA PHE A 123 1.64 13.68 -3.49
C PHE A 123 2.72 12.61 -3.22
N LEU A 124 2.59 11.85 -2.13
CA LEU A 124 3.49 10.76 -1.79
C LEU A 124 3.52 9.69 -2.90
N GLN A 125 2.41 9.32 -3.51
CA GLN A 125 2.45 8.37 -4.63
C GLN A 125 3.22 8.92 -5.84
N SER A 126 3.02 10.19 -6.19
CA SER A 126 3.74 10.82 -7.30
C SER A 126 5.24 10.95 -7.04
N GLU A 127 5.61 11.31 -5.81
CA GLU A 127 7.00 11.49 -5.39
C GLU A 127 7.73 10.14 -5.32
N PHE A 128 6.99 9.08 -4.95
CA PHE A 128 7.47 7.71 -4.82
C PHE A 128 7.29 6.84 -6.08
N SER A 129 7.07 7.46 -7.24
CA SER A 129 6.96 6.72 -8.49
C SER A 129 8.27 6.00 -8.81
N ILE A 130 8.17 4.68 -8.97
CA ILE A 130 9.28 3.75 -9.15
C ILE A 130 9.79 3.82 -10.61
N PRO A 131 11.10 3.90 -10.87
CA PRO A 131 11.65 3.84 -12.23
C PRO A 131 11.36 2.49 -12.90
N ASN A 132 11.54 2.39 -14.23
CA ASN A 132 11.18 1.19 -14.98
C ASN A 132 12.01 -0.03 -14.52
N LEU A 133 11.42 -0.86 -13.67
CA LEU A 133 12.07 -2.01 -13.04
C LEU A 133 12.58 -3.04 -14.05
N GLN A 134 12.01 -3.08 -15.26
CA GLN A 134 12.40 -4.01 -16.32
C GLN A 134 13.82 -3.76 -16.85
N LYS A 135 14.36 -2.55 -16.64
CA LYS A 135 15.73 -2.21 -17.07
C LYS A 135 16.80 -2.48 -16.01
N LEU A 136 16.40 -2.86 -14.79
CA LEU A 136 17.36 -3.10 -13.73
C LEU A 136 18.24 -4.32 -14.06
N PRO A 137 19.54 -4.28 -13.74
CA PRO A 137 20.49 -5.35 -14.03
C PRO A 137 20.38 -6.47 -12.98
N VAL A 138 19.19 -7.03 -12.81
CA VAL A 138 18.91 -8.11 -11.83
C VAL A 138 18.16 -9.25 -12.51
N GLU A 139 18.22 -10.43 -11.94
CA GLU A 139 17.42 -11.58 -12.40
C GLU A 139 15.92 -11.34 -12.17
N GLY A 140 15.07 -11.96 -13.00
CA GLY A 140 13.61 -11.76 -12.94
C GLY A 140 13.00 -12.09 -11.58
N ALA A 141 13.49 -13.14 -10.90
CA ALA A 141 13.02 -13.47 -9.55
C ALA A 141 13.39 -12.37 -8.52
N VAL A 142 14.58 -11.78 -8.65
CA VAL A 142 15.04 -10.68 -7.78
C VAL A 142 14.28 -9.38 -8.10
N ALA A 143 13.96 -9.13 -9.37
CA ALA A 143 13.15 -7.98 -9.78
C ALA A 143 11.78 -7.97 -9.09
N SER A 144 11.11 -9.12 -9.01
CA SER A 144 9.83 -9.26 -8.30
C SER A 144 9.96 -8.96 -6.80
N ILE A 145 11.06 -9.40 -6.16
CA ILE A 145 11.35 -9.11 -4.75
C ILE A 145 11.58 -7.61 -4.55
N ILE A 146 12.33 -6.97 -5.45
CA ILE A 146 12.56 -5.51 -5.43
C ILE A 146 11.23 -4.77 -5.57
N GLU A 147 10.36 -5.17 -6.49
CA GLU A 147 9.04 -4.58 -6.67
C GLU A 147 8.21 -4.66 -5.38
N CYS A 148 8.17 -5.84 -4.74
CA CYS A 148 7.49 -6.02 -3.46
C CYS A 148 8.05 -5.11 -2.37
N ARG A 149 9.39 -5.02 -2.23
CA ARG A 149 10.03 -4.14 -1.24
C ARG A 149 9.76 -2.66 -1.50
N LEU A 150 9.66 -2.23 -2.75
CA LEU A 150 9.33 -0.86 -3.11
C LEU A 150 7.87 -0.53 -2.78
N LYS A 151 6.94 -1.45 -3.02
CA LYS A 151 5.54 -1.33 -2.56
C LYS A 151 5.46 -1.26 -1.03
N GLU A 152 6.24 -2.08 -0.34
CA GLU A 152 6.33 -2.05 1.13
C GLU A 152 6.95 -0.75 1.64
N ALA A 153 7.95 -0.20 0.96
CA ALA A 153 8.57 1.09 1.30
C ALA A 153 7.54 2.24 1.22
N GLN A 154 6.67 2.21 0.20
CA GLN A 154 5.58 3.17 0.06
C GLN A 154 4.51 3.00 1.15
N ALA A 155 4.14 1.77 1.49
CA ALA A 155 3.18 1.48 2.56
C ALA A 155 3.70 1.93 3.93
N THR A 156 4.97 1.63 4.24
CA THR A 156 5.61 2.04 5.49
C THR A 156 5.77 3.56 5.60
N MET A 157 6.05 4.25 4.50
CA MET A 157 6.07 5.72 4.44
C MET A 157 4.70 6.30 4.81
N SER A 158 3.63 5.75 4.22
CA SER A 158 2.24 6.18 4.48
C SER A 158 1.82 5.90 5.93
N ALA A 159 2.31 4.81 6.51
CA ALA A 159 2.08 4.44 7.90
C ALA A 159 2.98 5.18 8.92
N LYS A 160 3.77 6.17 8.49
CA LYS A 160 4.75 6.91 9.33
C LYS A 160 5.85 6.03 9.94
N ALA A 161 6.09 4.84 9.38
CA ALA A 161 7.14 3.91 9.78
C ALA A 161 8.46 4.22 9.02
N TYR A 162 8.97 5.44 9.21
CA TYR A 162 10.06 6.01 8.40
C TYR A 162 11.36 5.20 8.45
N LEU A 163 11.71 4.64 9.62
CA LEU A 163 12.89 3.81 9.78
C LEU A 163 12.79 2.53 8.92
N SER A 164 11.61 1.91 8.87
CA SER A 164 11.35 0.75 8.01
C SER A 164 11.48 1.11 6.52
N THR A 165 10.98 2.27 6.10
CA THR A 165 11.15 2.75 4.73
C THR A 165 12.62 2.87 4.35
N ILE A 166 13.46 3.40 5.24
CA ILE A 166 14.91 3.54 5.03
C ILE A 166 15.58 2.17 4.89
N PHE A 167 15.22 1.19 5.73
CA PHE A 167 15.75 -0.17 5.65
C PHE A 167 15.43 -0.84 4.32
N LEU A 168 14.18 -0.69 3.87
CA LEU A 168 13.74 -1.19 2.57
C LEU A 168 14.50 -0.51 1.44
N CYS A 169 14.68 0.82 1.50
CA CYS A 169 15.43 1.56 0.49
C CYS A 169 16.90 1.10 0.40
N GLY A 170 17.58 0.97 1.53
CA GLY A 170 18.97 0.50 1.56
C GLY A 170 19.11 -0.94 1.07
N SER A 171 18.13 -1.81 1.36
CA SER A 171 18.14 -3.18 0.84
C SER A 171 17.93 -3.25 -0.67
N VAL A 172 17.08 -2.40 -1.24
CA VAL A 172 16.88 -2.36 -2.71
C VAL A 172 18.15 -1.83 -3.39
N LEU A 173 18.78 -0.79 -2.83
CA LEU A 173 20.04 -0.28 -3.35
C LEU A 173 21.11 -1.37 -3.41
N GLU A 174 21.28 -2.12 -2.32
CA GLU A 174 22.24 -3.23 -2.25
C GLU A 174 21.97 -4.30 -3.30
N ALA A 175 20.71 -4.75 -3.42
CA ALA A 175 20.32 -5.77 -4.40
C ALA A 175 20.60 -5.33 -5.85
N VAL A 176 20.33 -4.07 -6.19
CA VAL A 176 20.51 -3.56 -7.55
C VAL A 176 21.99 -3.37 -7.89
N LEU A 177 22.80 -2.86 -6.97
CA LEU A 177 24.25 -2.74 -7.20
C LEU A 177 24.93 -4.11 -7.25
N LEU A 178 24.50 -5.07 -6.41
CA LEU A 178 24.97 -6.45 -6.48
C LEU A 178 24.61 -7.09 -7.83
N GLY A 179 23.38 -6.91 -8.30
CA GLY A 179 22.96 -7.39 -9.62
C GLY A 179 23.79 -6.78 -10.74
N ALA A 180 24.07 -5.47 -10.69
CA ALA A 180 24.96 -4.81 -11.65
C ALA A 180 26.36 -5.44 -11.66
N ALA A 181 26.92 -5.72 -10.48
CA ALA A 181 28.21 -6.39 -10.34
C ALA A 181 28.20 -7.81 -10.92
N GLN A 182 27.13 -8.57 -10.68
CA GLN A 182 26.96 -9.92 -11.22
C GLN A 182 26.76 -9.95 -12.75
N LYS A 183 26.11 -8.92 -13.31
CA LYS A 183 25.88 -8.80 -14.76
C LYS A 183 27.14 -8.37 -15.52
N GLU A 184 28.01 -7.56 -14.91
CA GLU A 184 29.28 -7.13 -15.50
C GLU A 184 30.50 -7.44 -14.60
N PRO A 185 30.80 -8.73 -14.28
CA PRO A 185 31.83 -9.08 -13.30
C PRO A 185 33.22 -8.54 -13.61
N ALA A 186 33.60 -8.58 -14.88
CA ALA A 186 34.92 -8.13 -15.33
C ALA A 186 35.11 -6.62 -15.13
N ARG A 187 34.05 -5.82 -15.28
CA ARG A 187 34.11 -4.37 -15.11
C ARG A 187 34.32 -4.01 -13.64
N PHE A 188 33.56 -4.64 -12.75
CA PHE A 188 33.67 -4.43 -11.30
C PHE A 188 35.01 -4.94 -10.74
N ASN A 189 35.44 -6.14 -11.12
CA ASN A 189 36.68 -6.75 -10.59
C ASN A 189 37.97 -6.07 -11.09
N ARG A 190 37.91 -5.33 -12.20
CA ARG A 190 39.06 -4.55 -12.72
C ARG A 190 39.16 -3.16 -12.10
N SER A 191 38.15 -2.72 -11.35
CA SER A 191 38.17 -1.43 -10.69
C SER A 191 39.33 -1.35 -9.68
N PRO A 192 40.07 -0.22 -9.62
CA PRO A 192 41.14 -0.06 -8.64
C PRO A 192 40.68 -0.27 -7.19
N SER A 193 39.44 0.12 -6.85
CA SER A 193 38.84 -0.06 -5.52
C SER A 193 38.19 -1.43 -5.30
N CYS A 194 38.42 -2.41 -6.20
CA CYS A 194 37.91 -3.76 -6.05
C CYS A 194 38.35 -4.35 -4.69
N PRO A 195 37.41 -4.76 -3.82
CA PRO A 195 37.71 -5.45 -2.57
C PRO A 195 38.51 -6.73 -2.82
N LYS A 196 39.61 -6.88 -2.08
CA LYS A 196 40.49 -8.06 -2.17
C LYS A 196 40.50 -8.84 -0.86
N THR A 197 40.76 -10.14 -0.97
CA THR A 197 41.07 -11.01 0.17
C THR A 197 42.47 -10.68 0.72
N THR A 198 42.82 -11.29 1.85
CA THR A 198 44.18 -11.22 2.42
C THR A 198 45.25 -11.74 1.46
N GLU A 199 44.89 -12.61 0.51
CA GLU A 199 45.76 -13.14 -0.55
C GLU A 199 45.85 -12.21 -1.78
N GLY A 200 45.19 -11.06 -1.78
CA GLY A 200 45.19 -10.11 -2.90
C GLY A 200 44.26 -10.46 -4.06
N LYS A 201 43.45 -11.53 -3.93
CA LYS A 201 42.45 -11.93 -4.95
C LYS A 201 41.15 -11.13 -4.78
N PRO A 202 40.41 -10.80 -5.85
CA PRO A 202 39.07 -10.21 -5.72
C PRO A 202 38.15 -11.05 -4.83
N LYS A 203 37.39 -10.39 -3.94
CA LYS A 203 36.36 -11.05 -3.12
C LYS A 203 35.19 -11.50 -3.98
N LEU A 204 34.51 -12.58 -3.56
CA LEU A 204 33.23 -12.98 -4.16
C LEU A 204 32.18 -11.89 -3.91
N PHE A 205 31.31 -11.61 -4.87
CA PHE A 205 30.39 -10.48 -4.77
C PHE A 205 29.43 -10.54 -3.58
N HIS A 206 29.09 -11.73 -3.07
CA HIS A 206 28.27 -11.86 -1.86
C HIS A 206 28.98 -11.40 -0.59
N ASP A 207 30.32 -11.29 -0.60
CA ASP A 207 31.13 -10.77 0.50
C ASP A 207 31.39 -9.25 0.38
N TRP A 208 30.86 -8.61 -0.66
CA TRP A 208 30.99 -7.17 -0.83
C TRP A 208 29.98 -6.46 0.05
N THR A 209 30.45 -5.48 0.81
CA THR A 209 29.58 -4.61 1.59
C THR A 209 28.88 -3.61 0.66
N LEU A 210 27.73 -3.08 1.09
CA LEU A 210 27.05 -1.99 0.38
C LEU A 210 27.97 -0.78 0.12
N SER A 211 28.87 -0.44 1.06
CA SER A 211 29.86 0.63 0.87
C SER A 211 30.73 0.36 -0.35
N GLN A 212 31.28 -0.85 -0.46
CA GLN A 212 32.16 -1.25 -1.55
C GLN A 212 31.42 -1.30 -2.89
N LEU A 213 30.17 -1.77 -2.89
CA LEU A 213 29.33 -1.73 -4.08
C LEU A 213 29.09 -0.30 -4.55
N ILE A 214 28.79 0.64 -3.65
CA ILE A 214 28.60 2.06 -3.96
C ILE A 214 29.89 2.66 -4.55
N ASP A 215 31.02 2.44 -3.89
CA ASP A 215 32.31 3.03 -4.28
C ASP A 215 32.78 2.54 -5.65
N VAL A 216 32.77 1.22 -5.86
CA VAL A 216 33.16 0.64 -7.16
C VAL A 216 32.18 1.05 -8.25
N SER A 217 30.88 1.09 -7.97
CA SER A 217 29.89 1.52 -8.97
C SER A 217 30.11 2.98 -9.40
N CYS A 218 30.54 3.86 -8.50
CA CYS A 218 30.93 5.23 -8.89
C CYS A 218 32.22 5.24 -9.70
N GLU A 219 33.23 4.48 -9.27
CA GLU A 219 34.55 4.45 -9.92
C GLU A 219 34.48 3.96 -11.37
N ILE A 220 33.64 2.96 -11.66
CA ILE A 220 33.43 2.46 -13.02
C ILE A 220 32.47 3.33 -13.85
N GLY A 221 31.99 4.44 -13.31
CA GLY A 221 31.06 5.37 -13.96
C GLY A 221 29.61 4.88 -14.06
N LEU A 222 29.21 3.86 -13.29
CA LEU A 222 27.81 3.43 -13.19
C LEU A 222 26.98 4.41 -12.34
N LEU A 223 27.57 4.95 -11.27
CA LEU A 223 27.00 6.02 -10.46
C LEU A 223 27.78 7.33 -10.67
N LYS A 224 27.08 8.45 -10.61
CA LYS A 224 27.72 9.78 -10.56
C LYS A 224 28.14 10.14 -9.12
N PRO A 225 29.10 11.05 -8.91
CA PRO A 225 29.62 11.38 -7.58
C PRO A 225 28.57 11.87 -6.58
N ASP A 226 27.54 12.57 -7.05
CA ASP A 226 26.42 12.98 -6.21
C ASP A 226 25.64 11.76 -5.69
N VAL A 227 25.34 10.79 -6.56
CA VAL A 227 24.66 9.55 -6.17
C VAL A 227 25.49 8.77 -5.18
N GLN A 228 26.80 8.63 -5.43
CA GLN A 228 27.70 7.96 -4.49
C GLN A 228 27.60 8.55 -3.09
N LYS A 229 27.71 9.88 -2.98
CA LYS A 229 27.67 10.60 -1.71
C LYS A 229 26.35 10.39 -0.97
N PHE A 230 25.22 10.52 -1.67
CA PHE A 230 23.91 10.32 -1.06
C PHE A 230 23.64 8.85 -0.74
N SER A 231 24.10 7.90 -1.58
CA SER A 231 23.99 6.47 -1.33
C SER A 231 24.72 6.03 -0.07
N HIS A 232 25.89 6.62 0.23
CA HIS A 232 26.55 6.41 1.53
C HIS A 232 25.70 6.93 2.69
N GLY A 233 25.08 8.09 2.56
CA GLY A 233 24.13 8.59 3.56
C GLY A 233 22.95 7.63 3.79
N LEU A 234 22.34 7.13 2.71
CA LEU A 234 21.28 6.10 2.79
C LEU A 234 21.77 4.83 3.50
N ARG A 235 22.96 4.34 3.16
CA ARG A 235 23.59 3.19 3.83
C ARG A 235 23.75 3.45 5.33
N ASP A 236 24.24 4.62 5.71
CA ASP A 236 24.51 4.96 7.10
C ASP A 236 23.22 5.00 7.93
N PHE A 237 22.13 5.57 7.40
CA PHE A 237 20.82 5.52 8.06
C PHE A 237 20.25 4.10 8.07
N ARG A 238 20.46 3.29 7.02
CA ARG A 238 20.06 1.89 7.01
C ARG A 238 20.77 1.07 8.10
N ASN A 239 21.98 1.44 8.49
CA ASN A 239 22.71 0.77 9.58
C ASN A 239 22.08 0.96 10.97
N TYR A 240 21.08 1.83 11.11
CA TYR A 240 20.26 1.92 12.32
C TYR A 240 19.35 0.71 12.54
N ILE A 241 19.36 -0.26 11.62
CA ILE A 241 18.86 -1.61 11.89
C ILE A 241 19.53 -2.22 13.13
N HIS A 242 20.75 -1.76 13.45
CA HIS A 242 21.42 -2.04 14.71
C HIS A 242 21.09 -0.94 15.75
N PRO A 243 20.30 -1.24 16.81
CA PRO A 243 19.84 -0.21 17.75
C PRO A 243 20.97 0.56 18.44
N TYR A 244 22.09 -0.10 18.72
CA TYR A 244 23.27 0.57 19.30
C TYR A 244 23.89 1.61 18.36
N ALA A 245 23.88 1.37 17.05
CA ALA A 245 24.36 2.36 16.07
C ALA A 245 23.46 3.61 16.08
N GLN A 246 22.14 3.40 16.14
CA GLN A 246 21.18 4.50 16.27
C GLN A 246 21.36 5.26 17.58
N MET A 247 21.49 4.56 18.71
CA MET A 247 21.69 5.17 20.03
C MET A 247 22.94 6.05 20.06
N LEU A 248 24.06 5.57 19.51
CA LEU A 248 25.32 6.33 19.45
C LEU A 248 25.19 7.59 18.59
N SER A 249 24.42 7.53 17.50
CA SER A 249 24.17 8.69 16.65
C SER A 249 23.29 9.76 17.31
N ARG A 250 22.51 9.39 18.34
CA ARG A 250 21.48 10.24 18.99
C ARG A 250 20.50 10.87 18.00
N PHE A 251 20.28 10.19 16.87
CA PHE A 251 19.43 10.66 15.79
C PHE A 251 18.31 9.65 15.55
N SER A 252 17.10 10.16 15.30
CA SER A 252 15.93 9.35 14.98
C SER A 252 15.39 9.79 13.63
N PRO A 253 15.44 8.92 12.60
CA PRO A 253 14.92 9.27 11.29
C PRO A 253 13.44 9.64 11.32
N ASP A 254 13.11 10.67 10.57
CA ASP A 254 11.76 11.21 10.42
C ASP A 254 11.30 11.13 8.96
N LYS A 255 10.16 11.77 8.66
CA LYS A 255 9.60 11.84 7.31
C LYS A 255 10.61 12.41 6.31
N HIS A 256 11.30 13.49 6.67
CA HIS A 256 12.24 14.15 5.78
C HIS A 256 13.44 13.26 5.48
N THR A 257 13.98 12.60 6.49
CA THR A 257 15.09 11.64 6.36
C THR A 257 14.72 10.50 5.42
N ALA A 258 13.54 9.89 5.62
CA ALA A 258 13.09 8.80 4.76
C ALA A 258 12.78 9.24 3.33
N THR A 259 12.29 10.47 3.14
CA THR A 259 12.05 11.05 1.81
C THR A 259 13.38 11.25 1.06
N LEU A 260 14.39 11.83 1.71
CA LEU A 260 15.74 11.97 1.13
C LEU A 260 16.36 10.61 0.77
N CYS A 261 16.21 9.63 1.65
CA CYS A 261 16.63 8.25 1.42
C CYS A 261 15.96 7.63 0.19
N PHE A 262 14.66 7.86 0.02
CA PHE A 262 13.94 7.37 -1.15
C PHE A 262 14.38 8.09 -2.44
N GLN A 263 14.55 9.42 -2.44
CA GLN A 263 15.04 10.14 -3.62
C GLN A 263 16.45 9.70 -4.01
N THR A 264 17.30 9.41 -3.02
CA THR A 264 18.63 8.82 -3.24
C THR A 264 18.53 7.48 -3.95
N LEU A 265 17.64 6.59 -3.47
CA LEU A 265 17.40 5.31 -4.13
C LEU A 265 16.92 5.50 -5.56
N LYS A 266 15.93 6.37 -5.79
CA LYS A 266 15.38 6.67 -7.12
C LYS A 266 16.47 7.13 -8.09
N ALA A 267 17.36 8.01 -7.65
CA ALA A 267 18.50 8.49 -8.45
C ALA A 267 19.51 7.38 -8.76
N ALA A 268 19.76 6.47 -7.82
CA ALA A 268 20.63 5.32 -8.02
C ALA A 268 20.01 4.33 -9.02
N LEU A 269 18.73 3.99 -8.87
CA LEU A 269 18.01 3.12 -9.80
C LEU A 269 18.00 3.68 -11.23
N ALA A 270 17.77 5.00 -11.39
CA ALA A 270 17.82 5.65 -12.69
C ALA A 270 19.22 5.58 -13.33
N SER A 271 20.28 5.76 -12.53
CA SER A 271 21.67 5.62 -13.01
C SER A 271 21.94 4.21 -13.50
N VAL A 272 21.54 3.21 -12.70
CA VAL A 272 21.79 1.80 -13.02
C VAL A 272 20.93 1.29 -14.19
N ALA A 273 19.73 1.86 -14.39
CA ALA A 273 18.87 1.59 -15.54
C ALA A 273 19.33 2.31 -16.84
N GLY A 274 20.38 3.14 -16.77
CA GLY A 274 20.87 3.93 -17.91
C GLY A 274 19.94 5.09 -18.28
N GLU A 275 19.06 5.52 -17.38
CA GLU A 275 18.08 6.59 -17.60
C GLU A 275 18.61 7.97 -17.17
N ARG A 276 19.79 8.00 -16.55
CA ARG A 276 20.48 9.22 -16.13
C ARG A 276 21.67 9.49 -17.06
N ALA A 277 21.44 10.33 -18.07
CA ALA A 277 22.50 10.90 -18.92
C ALA A 277 23.47 11.76 -18.09
#